data_AF-A0A934JYV0-F1
#
_entry.id   AF-A0A934JYV0-F1
#
_cell.length_a   1.000
_cell.length_b   1.000
_cell.length_c   1.000
_cell.angle_alpha   90.00
_cell.angle_beta   90.00
_cell.angle_gamma   90.00
#
_symmetry.space_group_name_H-M   'P 1'
#
loop_
_entity.id
_entity.type
_entity.pdbx_description
1 polymer ?
#
loop_
_entity_poly.entity_id
_entity_poly.type
_entity_poly.pdbx_seq_one_letter_code
_entity_poly.pdbx_strand_id
1 'polypeptide(L)'
;MPVRDEVLEVAGQRVTITNPTKVFFPRTGHTKLDLVRYYLAVAEGALRGVSGRPMVLKRFVNGAEGEVFFQKRAPASRPGWIATVELSFPSGRTAEEVVAGDPAALAWVVNLGCIDLNPHPVRAIDLDHPDELRIDLDPVPGVPWSQIREVALVTRKVAEDFGLVAWPKTSGSRGFHVYCRIEPRWGFTEVRRAAVALAREVERRAPRLATSKWWKEERHGVFLDYNQNAKDRTIASAYSIRPTADARVSTPLSWDEVPVCEAEAFTVDTVPERLSRVGDPWEAMDGSVGSLEPLLELAARDEAAGLADAPWPPHFGKQEGEPPRVQPSRRRTATSAVRRQGEVPPPAPGKAAGPTGRRRTTFPLVEVARAATQAEAMQGLERWKGRHPSAAAHLAPPDVLVDSMRGRSSTWTRIRVNLRNVPEADRPAQEALEVDYDPWEGYGPARLGSDPSAES
;
A
#
# COMPACT_ATOMS: atom_id res chain seq x y z
N MET A 1 1.92 35.62 19.73
CA MET A 1 3.38 35.62 19.46
C MET A 1 3.65 34.54 18.42
N PRO A 2 4.55 34.74 17.44
CA PRO A 2 4.95 33.65 16.56
C PRO A 2 5.56 32.54 17.42
N VAL A 3 5.12 31.29 17.21
CA VAL A 3 5.71 30.12 17.86
C VAL A 3 7.16 30.06 17.41
N ARG A 4 8.10 30.11 18.37
CA ARG A 4 9.53 30.00 18.07
C ARG A 4 9.88 28.55 17.78
N ASP A 5 10.78 28.34 16.83
CA ASP A 5 11.39 27.05 16.60
C ASP A 5 12.16 26.59 17.86
N GLU A 6 12.20 25.29 18.08
CA GLU A 6 12.97 24.67 19.18
C GLU A 6 14.22 24.03 18.63
N VAL A 7 15.39 24.32 19.21
CA VAL A 7 16.65 23.74 18.78
C VAL A 7 17.08 22.69 19.81
N LEU A 8 17.27 21.45 19.35
CA LEU A 8 17.73 20.34 20.16
C LEU A 8 19.18 20.00 19.79
N GLU A 9 20.01 19.75 20.80
CA GLU A 9 21.34 19.14 20.63
C GLU A 9 21.19 17.62 20.80
N VAL A 10 21.31 16.87 19.72
CA VAL A 10 21.09 15.41 19.70
C VAL A 10 22.24 14.77 18.96
N ALA A 11 22.90 13.78 19.56
CA ALA A 11 24.03 13.06 18.95
C ALA A 11 25.11 13.99 18.34
N GLY A 12 25.39 15.13 18.99
CA GLY A 12 26.36 16.13 18.52
C GLY A 12 25.89 16.98 17.35
N GLN A 13 24.61 16.88 16.96
CA GLN A 13 23.99 17.68 15.90
C GLN A 13 22.95 18.63 16.45
N ARG A 14 22.87 19.82 15.84
CA ARG A 14 21.78 20.78 16.06
C ARG A 14 20.59 20.47 15.18
N VAL A 15 19.48 20.08 15.78
CA VAL A 15 18.22 19.77 15.09
C VAL A 15 17.19 20.85 15.42
N THR A 16 16.81 21.65 14.41
CA THR A 16 15.75 22.67 14.55
C THR A 16 14.37 22.06 14.29
N ILE A 17 13.55 22.01 15.33
CA ILE A 17 12.14 21.58 15.28
C ILE A 17 11.27 22.78 14.97
N THR A 18 10.64 22.75 13.80
CA THR A 18 9.79 23.86 13.32
C THR A 18 8.33 23.62 13.66
N ASN A 19 7.59 24.68 14.00
CA ASN A 19 6.21 24.57 14.48
C ASN A 19 6.05 23.52 15.60
N PRO A 20 6.86 23.57 16.68
CA PRO A 20 6.90 22.52 17.69
C PRO A 20 5.54 22.27 18.35
N THR A 21 4.73 23.31 18.53
CA THR A 21 3.41 23.23 19.16
C THR A 21 2.28 22.81 18.21
N LYS A 22 2.58 22.48 16.94
CA LYS A 22 1.54 22.03 16.01
C LYS A 22 0.98 20.70 16.49
N VAL A 23 -0.33 20.66 16.75
CA VAL A 23 -1.03 19.43 17.16
C VAL A 23 -1.05 18.44 16.01
N PHE A 24 -0.51 17.24 16.26
CA PHE A 24 -0.51 16.13 15.31
C PHE A 24 -1.62 15.12 15.64
N PHE A 25 -1.98 14.98 16.91
CA PHE A 25 -3.07 14.11 17.36
C PHE A 25 -4.10 14.93 18.15
N PRO A 26 -5.17 15.42 17.49
CA PRO A 26 -6.14 16.30 18.14
C PRO A 26 -6.82 15.69 19.36
N ARG A 27 -7.09 14.38 19.33
CA ARG A 27 -7.80 13.67 20.40
C ARG A 27 -6.98 13.53 21.68
N THR A 28 -5.68 13.27 21.57
CA THR A 28 -4.78 13.10 22.74
C THR A 28 -3.97 14.37 23.04
N GLY A 29 -3.99 15.35 22.15
CA GLY A 29 -3.31 16.64 22.31
C GLY A 29 -1.83 16.62 21.94
N HIS A 30 -1.26 15.50 21.47
CA HIS A 30 0.18 15.45 21.15
C HIS A 30 0.55 16.38 20.01
N THR A 31 1.61 17.14 20.26
CA THR A 31 2.22 18.07 19.33
C THR A 31 3.36 17.40 18.54
N LYS A 32 3.85 18.08 17.51
CA LYS A 32 5.04 17.64 16.77
C LYS A 32 6.23 17.42 17.70
N LEU A 33 6.45 18.32 18.65
CA LEU A 33 7.55 18.22 19.59
C LEU A 33 7.41 17.00 20.51
N ASP A 34 6.20 16.66 20.93
CA ASP A 34 5.96 15.46 21.75
C ASP A 34 6.34 14.19 21.00
N LEU A 35 6.02 14.12 19.69
CA LEU A 35 6.45 13.03 18.82
C LEU A 35 7.98 12.94 18.72
N VAL A 36 8.66 14.07 18.55
CA VAL A 36 10.12 14.12 18.52
C VAL A 36 10.70 13.60 19.83
N ARG A 37 10.18 14.08 20.97
CA ARG A 37 10.63 13.66 22.31
C ARG A 37 10.37 12.18 22.56
N TYR A 38 9.22 11.66 22.13
CA TYR A 38 8.94 10.22 22.16
C TYR A 38 10.01 9.43 21.42
N TYR A 39 10.31 9.77 20.16
CA TYR A 39 11.29 9.04 19.37
C TYR A 39 12.70 9.14 19.94
N LEU A 40 13.06 10.25 20.58
CA LEU A 40 14.31 10.38 21.32
C LEU A 40 14.33 9.49 22.57
N ALA A 41 13.21 9.38 23.30
CA ALA A 41 13.11 8.53 24.49
C ALA A 41 13.20 7.03 24.16
N VAL A 42 12.75 6.61 22.96
CA VAL A 42 12.83 5.22 22.49
C VAL A 42 13.93 5.00 21.44
N ALA A 43 14.85 5.96 21.28
CA ALA A 43 15.78 5.98 20.15
C ALA A 43 16.62 4.71 20.03
N GLU A 44 17.08 4.15 21.14
CA GLU A 44 17.90 2.93 21.13
C GLU A 44 17.17 1.76 20.47
N GLY A 45 15.92 1.50 20.87
CA GLY A 45 15.08 0.44 20.28
C GLY A 45 14.57 0.79 18.88
N ALA A 46 14.18 2.05 18.64
CA ALA A 46 13.74 2.50 17.33
C ALA A 46 14.85 2.34 16.27
N LEU A 47 16.10 2.65 16.62
CA LEU A 47 17.26 2.52 15.74
C LEU A 47 17.58 1.07 15.39
N ARG A 48 17.33 0.08 16.26
CA ARG A 48 17.43 -1.34 15.86
C ARG A 48 16.53 -1.68 14.66
N GLY A 49 15.38 -1.01 14.56
CA GLY A 49 14.43 -1.19 13.45
C GLY A 49 14.73 -0.40 12.18
N VAL A 50 15.51 0.70 12.23
CA VAL A 50 15.68 1.62 11.09
C VAL A 50 17.14 1.94 10.73
N SER A 51 18.10 1.69 11.62
CA SER A 51 19.47 2.14 11.45
C SER A 51 20.12 1.51 10.23
N GLY A 52 20.74 2.35 9.40
CA GLY A 52 21.36 1.94 8.16
C GLY A 52 20.37 1.52 7.06
N ARG A 53 19.06 1.68 7.25
CA ARG A 53 18.05 1.31 6.24
C ARG A 53 17.57 2.54 5.47
N PRO A 54 17.51 2.51 4.12
CA PRO A 54 16.76 3.52 3.38
C PRO A 54 15.29 3.46 3.78
N MET A 55 14.63 4.61 3.83
CA MET A 55 13.23 4.70 4.20
C MET A 55 12.41 5.61 3.30
N VAL A 56 11.15 5.20 3.10
CA VAL A 56 10.12 6.03 2.49
C VAL A 56 9.58 7.01 3.54
N LEU A 57 9.65 8.31 3.27
CA LEU A 57 9.11 9.33 4.15
C LEU A 57 7.60 9.44 3.93
N LYS A 58 6.81 8.98 4.90
CA LYS A 58 5.35 9.10 4.89
C LYS A 58 4.94 10.24 5.82
N ARG A 59 4.64 11.38 5.22
CA ARG A 59 4.57 12.67 5.91
C ARG A 59 3.12 13.10 6.14
N PHE A 60 2.80 13.34 7.40
CA PHE A 60 1.53 13.85 7.92
C PHE A 60 1.71 15.31 8.31
N VAL A 61 1.95 16.17 7.32
CA VAL A 61 2.35 17.56 7.56
C VAL A 61 1.31 18.32 8.39
N ASN A 62 0.04 17.91 8.29
CA ASN A 62 -1.11 18.48 9.00
C ASN A 62 -1.68 17.58 10.11
N GLY A 63 -0.87 16.66 10.64
CA GLY A 63 -1.30 15.74 11.70
C GLY A 63 -1.90 14.44 11.18
N ALA A 64 -2.16 13.50 12.09
CA ALA A 64 -2.53 12.12 11.82
C ALA A 64 -3.86 11.95 11.06
N GLU A 65 -4.80 12.89 11.24
CA GLU A 65 -6.10 12.91 10.55
C GLU A 65 -6.05 13.62 9.19
N GLY A 66 -4.93 14.28 8.88
CA GLY A 66 -4.73 15.01 7.62
C GLY A 66 -4.30 14.14 6.45
N GLU A 67 -4.23 14.75 5.26
CA GLU A 67 -3.72 14.07 4.08
C GLU A 67 -2.24 13.66 4.25
N VAL A 68 -1.93 12.48 3.71
CA VAL A 68 -0.59 11.91 3.75
C VAL A 68 0.15 12.17 2.44
N PHE A 69 1.43 12.53 2.56
CA PHE A 69 2.34 12.73 1.44
C PHE A 69 3.46 11.69 1.49
N PHE A 70 3.59 10.88 0.44
CA PHE A 70 4.67 9.90 0.31
C PHE A 70 5.85 10.50 -0.46
N GLN A 71 7.03 10.48 0.15
CA GLN A 71 8.25 11.02 -0.41
C GLN A 71 9.36 9.98 -0.31
N LYS A 72 9.71 9.38 -1.45
CA LYS A 72 10.85 8.46 -1.55
C LYS A 72 12.17 9.21 -1.65
N ARG A 73 12.23 10.17 -2.59
CA ARG A 73 13.43 10.98 -2.81
C ARG A 73 13.66 11.92 -1.63
N ALA A 74 14.86 11.85 -1.06
CA ALA A 74 15.31 12.73 0.00
C ALA A 74 15.09 14.21 -0.37
N PRO A 75 14.66 15.06 0.58
CA PRO A 75 14.57 16.49 0.34
C PRO A 75 15.89 17.07 -0.19
N ALA A 76 15.81 17.94 -1.20
CA ALA A 76 16.99 18.65 -1.73
C ALA A 76 17.60 19.60 -0.68
N SER A 77 16.74 20.27 0.09
CA SER A 77 17.15 21.03 1.28
C SER A 77 17.13 20.10 2.49
N ARG A 78 18.30 19.67 2.93
CA ARG A 78 18.52 18.85 4.13
C ARG A 78 19.87 19.18 4.77
N PRO A 79 20.06 18.92 6.08
CA PRO A 79 21.37 19.03 6.70
C PRO A 79 22.38 18.07 6.06
N GLY A 80 23.64 18.48 5.95
CA GLY A 80 24.70 17.68 5.32
C GLY A 80 25.04 16.38 6.04
N TRP A 81 24.66 16.25 7.32
CA TRP A 81 24.82 15.04 8.12
C TRP A 81 23.70 14.01 7.92
N ILE A 82 22.65 14.31 7.14
CA ILE A 82 21.64 13.33 6.76
C ILE A 82 22.18 12.45 5.62
N ALA A 83 22.46 11.20 5.95
CA ALA A 83 22.88 10.20 4.99
C ALA A 83 21.75 9.82 4.02
N THR A 84 22.15 9.46 2.80
CA THR A 84 21.25 8.97 1.75
C THR A 84 21.90 7.85 0.96
N VAL A 85 21.08 7.03 0.32
CA VAL A 85 21.54 5.98 -0.61
C VAL A 85 20.64 5.94 -1.84
N GLU A 86 21.22 5.68 -3.02
CA GLU A 86 20.44 5.50 -4.25
C GLU A 86 19.85 4.09 -4.32
N LEU A 87 18.52 4.00 -4.38
CA LEU A 87 17.78 2.75 -4.50
C LEU A 87 17.14 2.62 -5.88
N SER A 88 17.35 1.45 -6.50
CA SER A 88 16.77 1.09 -7.81
C SER A 88 15.46 0.33 -7.63
N PHE A 89 14.38 0.79 -8.27
CA PHE A 89 13.05 0.19 -8.19
C PHE A 89 12.83 -0.86 -9.29
N PRO A 90 11.87 -1.80 -9.12
CA PRO A 90 11.50 -2.75 -10.17
C PRO A 90 11.08 -2.11 -11.51
N SER A 91 10.70 -0.84 -11.50
CA SER A 91 10.38 -0.06 -12.71
C SER A 91 11.59 0.39 -13.53
N GLY A 92 12.83 0.19 -13.04
CA GLY A 92 14.06 0.72 -13.62
C GLY A 92 14.41 2.15 -13.21
N ARG A 93 13.54 2.83 -12.45
CA ARG A 93 13.80 4.16 -11.89
C ARG A 93 14.69 4.06 -10.65
N THR A 94 15.44 5.12 -10.36
CA THR A 94 16.18 5.27 -9.09
C THR A 94 15.63 6.43 -8.24
N ALA A 95 15.81 6.35 -6.92
CA ALA A 95 15.67 7.48 -6.02
C ALA A 95 16.73 7.43 -4.93
N GLU A 96 17.29 8.60 -4.62
CA GLU A 96 18.11 8.81 -3.43
C GLU A 96 17.19 8.90 -2.22
N GLU A 97 17.20 7.89 -1.34
CA GLU A 97 16.35 7.83 -0.15
C GLU A 97 17.13 8.15 1.13
N VAL A 98 16.43 8.64 2.15
CA VAL A 98 17.02 8.97 3.47
C VAL A 98 17.41 7.69 4.22
N VAL A 99 18.58 7.70 4.85
CA VAL A 99 19.05 6.65 5.76
C VAL A 99 19.17 7.24 7.17
N ALA A 100 18.26 6.87 8.07
CA ALA A 100 18.28 7.35 9.45
C ALA A 100 19.18 6.44 10.31
N GLY A 101 20.41 6.88 10.61
CA GLY A 101 21.41 6.08 11.33
C GLY A 101 21.54 6.36 12.83
N ASP A 102 21.05 7.51 13.29
CA ASP A 102 21.25 7.99 14.67
C ASP A 102 20.02 8.75 15.22
N PRO A 103 19.99 9.11 16.51
CA PRO A 103 18.86 9.82 17.10
C PRO A 103 18.60 11.22 16.50
N ALA A 104 19.62 11.89 15.96
CA ALA A 104 19.46 13.21 15.34
C ALA A 104 18.73 13.09 14.00
N ALA A 105 19.08 12.09 13.20
CA ALA A 105 18.40 11.77 11.95
C ALA A 105 16.95 11.36 12.20
N LEU A 106 16.67 10.58 13.26
CA LEU A 106 15.31 10.27 13.69
C LEU A 106 14.52 11.54 14.02
N ALA A 107 15.04 12.40 14.90
CA ALA A 107 14.39 13.66 15.27
C ALA A 107 14.11 14.54 14.04
N TRP A 108 15.04 14.60 13.10
CA TRP A 108 14.87 15.34 11.85
C TRP A 108 13.78 14.74 10.95
N VAL A 109 13.76 13.42 10.75
CA VAL A 109 12.72 12.71 9.98
C VAL A 109 11.33 12.99 10.56
N VAL A 110 11.19 12.95 11.89
CA VAL A 110 9.93 13.22 12.59
C VAL A 110 9.53 14.69 12.44
N ASN A 111 10.49 15.62 12.50
CA ASN A 111 10.24 17.05 12.28
C ASN A 111 9.67 17.36 10.88
N LEU A 112 10.05 16.57 9.86
CA LEU A 112 9.47 16.64 8.52
C LEU A 112 7.99 16.22 8.46
N GLY A 113 7.46 15.68 9.56
CA GLY A 113 6.08 15.22 9.72
C GLY A 113 5.92 13.71 9.54
N CYS A 114 6.99 12.93 9.60
CA CYS A 114 6.86 11.47 9.57
C CYS A 114 6.36 10.98 10.94
N ILE A 115 5.11 10.50 10.99
CA ILE A 115 4.54 9.90 12.19
C ILE A 115 5.03 8.46 12.33
N ASP A 116 4.94 7.67 11.26
CA ASP A 116 5.47 6.31 11.19
C ASP A 116 6.83 6.30 10.45
N LEU A 117 7.71 5.35 10.82
CA LEU A 117 8.99 5.12 10.16
C LEU A 117 8.85 3.89 9.25
N ASN A 118 9.21 4.04 7.97
CA ASN A 118 8.91 3.03 6.95
C ASN A 118 10.19 2.58 6.22
N PRO A 119 11.09 1.82 6.87
CA PRO A 119 12.33 1.33 6.26
C PRO A 119 12.08 0.18 5.27
N HIS A 120 12.92 0.11 4.25
CA HIS A 120 13.07 -1.10 3.43
C HIS A 120 13.69 -2.26 4.27
N PRO A 121 13.51 -3.53 3.89
CA PRO A 121 14.08 -4.68 4.62
C PRO A 121 15.57 -4.92 4.30
N VAL A 122 16.26 -3.92 3.75
CA VAL A 122 17.68 -3.97 3.34
C VAL A 122 18.46 -2.89 4.08
N ARG A 123 19.79 -3.00 4.08
CA ARG A 123 20.69 -1.97 4.63
C ARG A 123 21.38 -1.23 3.48
N ALA A 124 21.80 0.01 3.71
CA ALA A 124 22.42 0.85 2.68
C ALA A 124 23.71 0.27 2.09
N ILE A 125 24.35 -0.68 2.80
CA ILE A 125 25.54 -1.40 2.34
C ILE A 125 25.24 -2.50 1.32
N ASP A 126 24.00 -3.00 1.29
CA ASP A 126 23.52 -4.03 0.36
C ASP A 126 22.00 -3.89 0.16
N LEU A 127 21.61 -3.34 -0.98
CA LEU A 127 20.22 -2.99 -1.29
C LEU A 127 19.44 -4.11 -2.00
N ASP A 128 20.07 -5.23 -2.29
CA ASP A 128 19.47 -6.32 -3.05
C ASP A 128 19.19 -7.57 -2.21
N HIS A 129 19.87 -7.72 -1.07
CA HIS A 129 19.67 -8.84 -0.15
C HIS A 129 19.05 -8.39 1.18
N PRO A 130 17.74 -8.64 1.40
CA PRO A 130 17.12 -8.36 2.68
C PRO A 130 17.76 -9.14 3.83
N ASP A 131 17.89 -8.50 4.98
CA ASP A 131 18.31 -9.13 6.24
C ASP A 131 17.13 -9.38 7.18
N GLU A 132 15.90 -9.17 6.71
CA GLU A 132 14.65 -9.40 7.44
C GLU A 132 13.65 -10.19 6.61
N LEU A 133 13.18 -11.32 7.15
CA LEU A 133 11.91 -11.91 6.76
C LEU A 133 10.81 -11.26 7.61
N ARG A 134 9.85 -10.59 6.96
CA ARG A 134 8.78 -9.86 7.64
C ARG A 134 7.43 -10.55 7.42
N ILE A 135 6.79 -10.99 8.49
CA ILE A 135 5.50 -11.67 8.46
C ILE A 135 4.44 -10.69 8.96
N ASP A 136 3.52 -10.31 8.08
CA ASP A 136 2.43 -9.36 8.37
C ASP A 136 1.10 -10.12 8.52
N LEU A 137 0.51 -10.05 9.71
CA LEU A 137 -0.75 -10.68 10.07
C LEU A 137 -1.88 -9.64 9.98
N ASP A 138 -2.58 -9.63 8.85
CA ASP A 138 -3.65 -8.67 8.54
C ASP A 138 -5.05 -9.32 8.71
N PRO A 139 -5.79 -8.99 9.78
CA PRO A 139 -7.12 -9.52 9.99
C PRO A 139 -8.11 -9.02 8.94
N VAL A 140 -8.95 -9.93 8.40
CA VAL A 140 -10.15 -9.50 7.67
C VAL A 140 -11.13 -8.79 8.63
N PRO A 141 -12.05 -7.93 8.12
CA PRO A 141 -13.02 -7.25 8.98
C PRO A 141 -13.82 -8.23 9.85
N GLY A 142 -13.94 -7.92 11.14
CA GLY A 142 -14.70 -8.72 12.11
C GLY A 142 -13.90 -9.78 12.87
N VAL A 143 -12.62 -9.98 12.56
CA VAL A 143 -11.75 -10.89 13.31
C VAL A 143 -11.40 -10.29 14.68
N PRO A 144 -11.61 -11.01 15.80
CA PRO A 144 -11.27 -10.53 17.12
C PRO A 144 -9.75 -10.53 17.35
N TRP A 145 -9.27 -9.62 18.21
CA TRP A 145 -7.85 -9.51 18.55
C TRP A 145 -7.26 -10.82 19.12
N SER A 146 -8.05 -11.58 19.89
CA SER A 146 -7.66 -12.90 20.41
C SER A 146 -7.22 -13.86 19.31
N GLN A 147 -7.96 -13.90 18.19
CA GLN A 147 -7.62 -14.74 17.05
C GLN A 147 -6.31 -14.31 16.38
N ILE A 148 -5.99 -13.01 16.37
CA ILE A 148 -4.71 -12.52 15.83
C ILE A 148 -3.55 -12.98 16.72
N ARG A 149 -3.71 -12.93 18.04
CA ARG A 149 -2.71 -13.46 19.00
C ARG A 149 -2.49 -14.95 18.83
N GLU A 150 -3.58 -15.73 18.65
CA GLU A 150 -3.48 -17.16 18.37
C GLU A 150 -2.70 -17.45 17.08
N VAL A 151 -2.99 -16.72 16.00
CA VAL A 151 -2.24 -16.86 14.73
C VAL A 151 -0.78 -16.46 14.90
N ALA A 152 -0.47 -15.40 15.66
CA ALA A 152 0.91 -15.01 15.96
C ALA A 152 1.69 -16.11 16.70
N LEU A 153 1.05 -16.81 17.63
CA LEU A 153 1.65 -17.96 18.33
C LEU A 153 1.89 -19.15 17.39
N VAL A 154 0.98 -19.41 16.45
CA VAL A 154 1.19 -20.43 15.41
C VAL A 154 2.35 -20.02 14.49
N THR A 155 2.41 -18.75 14.08
CA THR A 155 3.50 -18.19 13.28
C THR A 155 4.85 -18.35 13.98
N ARG A 156 4.93 -18.13 15.30
CA ARG A 156 6.13 -18.41 16.11
C ARG A 156 6.58 -19.86 15.94
N LYS A 157 5.67 -20.81 16.13
CA LYS A 157 5.99 -22.25 16.07
C LYS A 157 6.42 -22.69 14.69
N VAL A 158 5.80 -22.16 13.65
CA VAL A 158 6.27 -22.40 12.28
C VAL A 158 7.69 -21.85 12.11
N ALA A 159 7.96 -20.59 12.47
CA ALA A 159 9.30 -20.03 12.34
C ALA A 159 10.37 -20.87 13.10
N GLU A 160 10.07 -21.27 14.34
CA GLU A 160 10.96 -22.10 15.18
C GLU A 160 11.23 -23.48 14.54
N ASP A 161 10.21 -24.14 13.99
CA ASP A 161 10.36 -25.45 13.33
C ASP A 161 11.25 -25.39 12.06
N PHE A 162 11.34 -24.21 11.44
CA PHE A 162 12.21 -23.96 10.29
C PHE A 162 13.54 -23.29 10.69
N GLY A 163 13.89 -23.29 11.98
CA GLY A 163 15.19 -22.82 12.49
C GLY A 163 15.34 -21.30 12.55
N LEU A 164 14.23 -20.55 12.49
CA LEU A 164 14.25 -19.09 12.60
C LEU A 164 13.83 -18.64 14.01
N VAL A 165 14.49 -17.61 14.53
CA VAL A 165 14.06 -16.92 15.75
C VAL A 165 13.09 -15.81 15.36
N ALA A 166 11.86 -15.92 15.89
CA ALA A 166 10.77 -15.00 15.60
C ALA A 166 10.68 -13.89 16.65
N TRP A 167 10.47 -12.64 16.20
CA TRP A 167 10.43 -11.43 17.03
C TRP A 167 9.08 -10.73 16.85
N PRO A 168 8.19 -10.73 17.86
CA PRO A 168 6.83 -10.24 17.73
C PRO A 168 6.73 -8.75 18.02
N LYS A 169 5.82 -8.07 17.31
CA LYS A 169 5.37 -6.71 17.67
C LYS A 169 3.92 -6.48 17.28
N THR A 170 3.22 -5.66 18.05
CA THR A 170 1.94 -5.12 17.57
C THR A 170 2.22 -4.27 16.32
N SER A 171 1.26 -4.20 15.39
CA SER A 171 1.41 -3.25 14.29
C SER A 171 1.19 -1.80 14.75
N GLY A 172 0.51 -1.59 15.88
CA GLY A 172 -0.02 -0.29 16.30
C GLY A 172 -1.25 0.17 15.48
N SER A 173 -1.79 -0.71 14.63
CA SER A 173 -3.05 -0.51 13.92
C SER A 173 -3.96 -1.72 14.21
N ARG A 174 -4.41 -2.47 13.19
CA ARG A 174 -5.30 -3.62 13.38
C ARG A 174 -4.57 -4.98 13.40
N GLY A 175 -3.39 -5.05 12.80
CA GLY A 175 -2.66 -6.30 12.61
C GLY A 175 -1.52 -6.52 13.61
N PHE A 176 -0.71 -7.53 13.33
CA PHE A 176 0.42 -7.95 14.15
C PHE A 176 1.59 -8.32 13.23
N HIS A 177 2.83 -7.99 13.59
CA HIS A 177 3.98 -8.35 12.77
C HIS A 177 4.92 -9.29 13.53
N VAL A 178 5.53 -10.22 12.81
CA VAL A 178 6.57 -11.11 13.32
C VAL A 178 7.76 -11.03 12.38
N TYR A 179 8.92 -10.67 12.91
CA TYR A 179 10.16 -10.55 12.12
C TYR A 179 11.08 -11.72 12.42
N CYS A 180 11.88 -12.13 11.43
CA CYS A 180 13.03 -13.00 11.63
C CYS A 180 14.25 -12.32 11.02
N ARG A 181 15.36 -12.24 11.76
CA ARG A 181 16.65 -11.82 11.23
C ARG A 181 17.20 -12.96 10.37
N ILE A 182 17.62 -12.65 9.14
CA ILE A 182 18.11 -13.65 8.17
C ILE A 182 19.47 -13.25 7.60
N GLU A 183 20.21 -14.23 7.09
CA GLU A 183 21.46 -13.95 6.38
C GLU A 183 21.17 -13.10 5.12
N PRO A 184 21.89 -11.99 4.87
CA PRO A 184 21.66 -11.14 3.71
C PRO A 184 22.33 -11.72 2.46
N ARG A 185 21.89 -12.91 2.02
CA ARG A 185 22.38 -13.57 0.78
C ARG A 185 21.29 -13.97 -0.20
N TRP A 186 20.03 -13.79 0.17
CA TRP A 186 18.87 -14.07 -0.70
C TRP A 186 18.29 -12.79 -1.27
N GLY A 187 17.93 -12.81 -2.55
CA GLY A 187 17.22 -11.69 -3.17
C GLY A 187 15.76 -11.61 -2.71
N PHE A 188 15.10 -10.48 -2.98
CA PHE A 188 13.67 -10.26 -2.66
C PHE A 188 12.73 -11.38 -3.14
N THR A 189 13.01 -11.97 -4.31
CA THR A 189 12.21 -13.08 -4.86
C THR A 189 12.26 -14.31 -3.95
N GLU A 190 13.44 -14.67 -3.46
CA GLU A 190 13.65 -15.83 -2.59
C GLU A 190 13.08 -15.56 -1.19
N VAL A 191 13.32 -14.37 -0.63
CA VAL A 191 12.75 -13.97 0.67
C VAL A 191 11.22 -14.01 0.63
N ARG A 192 10.60 -13.50 -0.44
CA ARG A 192 9.15 -13.61 -0.63
C ARG A 192 8.70 -15.06 -0.81
N ARG A 193 9.43 -15.88 -1.56
CA ARG A 193 9.11 -17.30 -1.74
C ARG A 193 9.12 -18.05 -0.40
N ALA A 194 10.10 -17.78 0.46
CA ALA A 194 10.13 -18.28 1.83
C ALA A 194 8.93 -17.79 2.66
N ALA A 195 8.55 -16.50 2.53
CA ALA A 195 7.36 -15.96 3.19
C ALA A 195 6.06 -16.64 2.75
N VAL A 196 5.92 -16.98 1.45
CA VAL A 196 4.77 -17.73 0.92
C VAL A 196 4.71 -19.13 1.52
N ALA A 197 5.84 -19.85 1.58
CA ALA A 197 5.92 -21.18 2.16
C ALA A 197 5.55 -21.17 3.66
N LEU A 198 6.07 -20.20 4.41
CA LEU A 198 5.70 -19.98 5.81
C LEU A 198 4.21 -19.68 5.95
N ALA A 199 3.65 -18.81 5.11
CA ALA A 199 2.24 -18.45 5.15
C ALA A 199 1.32 -19.66 4.92
N ARG A 200 1.67 -20.53 3.96
CA ARG A 200 0.97 -21.78 3.68
C ARG A 200 1.08 -22.76 4.84
N GLU A 201 2.23 -22.85 5.48
CA GLU A 201 2.40 -23.72 6.64
C GLU A 201 1.58 -23.26 7.84
N VAL A 202 1.52 -21.95 8.10
CA VAL A 202 0.63 -21.39 9.13
C VAL A 202 -0.84 -21.69 8.79
N GLU A 203 -1.26 -21.51 7.54
CA GLU A 203 -2.62 -21.87 7.09
C GLU A 203 -2.90 -23.37 7.26
N ARG A 204 -1.94 -24.26 6.97
CA ARG A 204 -2.10 -25.71 7.18
C ARG A 204 -2.31 -26.07 8.65
N ARG A 205 -1.61 -25.39 9.57
CA ARG A 205 -1.72 -25.64 11.02
C ARG A 205 -2.93 -24.97 11.66
N ALA A 206 -3.40 -23.87 11.10
CA ALA A 206 -4.53 -23.09 11.63
C ALA A 206 -5.55 -22.73 10.53
N PRO A 207 -6.13 -23.71 9.81
CA PRO A 207 -6.93 -23.46 8.60
C PRO A 207 -8.27 -22.77 8.85
N ARG A 208 -8.71 -22.68 10.10
CA ARG A 208 -9.91 -21.91 10.49
C ARG A 208 -9.58 -20.47 10.86
N LEU A 209 -8.34 -20.21 11.27
CA LEU A 209 -7.92 -18.95 11.87
C LEU A 209 -7.12 -18.07 10.90
N ALA A 210 -6.36 -18.68 10.00
CA ALA A 210 -5.40 -18.03 9.12
C ALA A 210 -5.62 -18.41 7.65
N THR A 211 -5.18 -17.54 6.74
CA THR A 211 -5.25 -17.78 5.30
C THR A 211 -4.03 -17.24 4.56
N SER A 212 -3.59 -17.96 3.51
CA SER A 212 -2.59 -17.48 2.55
C SER A 212 -3.22 -17.07 1.21
N LYS A 213 -4.56 -17.02 1.11
CA LYS A 213 -5.26 -16.71 -0.13
C LYS A 213 -5.09 -15.25 -0.53
N TRP A 214 -4.53 -15.03 -1.73
CA TRP A 214 -4.30 -13.68 -2.26
C TRP A 214 -5.59 -12.87 -2.42
N TRP A 215 -6.65 -13.50 -2.92
CA TRP A 215 -7.85 -12.80 -3.31
C TRP A 215 -8.71 -12.45 -2.11
N LYS A 216 -9.05 -11.16 -1.94
CA LYS A 216 -9.88 -10.70 -0.82
C LYS A 216 -11.21 -11.47 -0.69
N GLU A 217 -11.78 -11.94 -1.79
CA GLU A 217 -13.03 -12.73 -1.81
C GLU A 217 -12.86 -14.16 -1.26
N GLU A 218 -11.64 -14.65 -1.18
CA GLU A 218 -11.31 -16.00 -0.67
C GLU A 218 -10.72 -15.94 0.76
N ARG A 219 -10.43 -14.74 1.28
CA ARG A 219 -9.81 -14.58 2.60
C ARG A 219 -10.83 -14.81 3.71
N HIS A 220 -10.38 -15.48 4.76
CA HIS A 220 -11.05 -15.58 6.05
C HIS A 220 -10.01 -15.42 7.17
N GLY A 221 -10.47 -15.07 8.37
CA GLY A 221 -9.58 -14.95 9.52
C GLY A 221 -8.42 -13.97 9.29
N VAL A 222 -7.21 -14.38 9.66
CA VAL A 222 -6.00 -13.58 9.57
C VAL A 222 -5.25 -13.90 8.28
N PHE A 223 -5.12 -12.92 7.39
CA PHE A 223 -4.34 -13.07 6.17
C PHE A 223 -2.85 -12.86 6.47
N LEU A 224 -2.01 -13.81 6.04
CA LEU A 224 -0.55 -13.65 6.09
C LEU A 224 -0.09 -12.95 4.80
N ASP A 225 0.18 -11.65 4.88
CA ASP A 225 0.56 -10.84 3.72
C ASP A 225 2.04 -11.01 3.36
N TYR A 226 2.35 -12.15 2.72
CA TYR A 226 3.68 -12.49 2.22
C TYR A 226 4.22 -11.46 1.21
N ASN A 227 3.36 -10.69 0.55
CA ASN A 227 3.77 -9.69 -0.44
C ASN A 227 4.42 -8.46 0.19
N GLN A 228 4.44 -8.32 1.53
CA GLN A 228 5.24 -7.31 2.21
C GLN A 228 6.76 -7.54 2.08
N ASN A 229 7.18 -8.75 1.66
CA ASN A 229 8.58 -9.07 1.38
C ASN A 229 8.98 -8.80 -0.09
N ALA A 230 8.07 -8.27 -0.91
CA ALA A 230 8.44 -7.84 -2.26
C ALA A 230 9.27 -6.54 -2.22
N LYS A 231 10.15 -6.34 -3.21
CA LYS A 231 10.96 -5.10 -3.33
C LYS A 231 10.06 -3.88 -3.36
N ASP A 232 10.48 -2.77 -2.76
CA ASP A 232 9.69 -1.52 -2.68
C ASP A 232 8.43 -1.60 -1.78
N ARG A 233 8.37 -2.59 -0.89
CA ARG A 233 7.37 -2.65 0.18
C ARG A 233 8.04 -2.33 1.51
N THR A 234 7.41 -1.42 2.25
CA THR A 234 7.88 -1.00 3.57
C THR A 234 6.82 -1.30 4.62
N ILE A 235 7.29 -1.62 5.82
CA ILE A 235 6.44 -1.90 6.98
C ILE A 235 6.84 -0.91 8.07
N ALA A 236 5.85 -0.39 8.81
CA ALA A 236 6.10 0.45 9.98
C ALA A 236 7.07 -0.25 10.95
N SER A 237 8.17 0.41 11.29
CA SER A 237 9.25 -0.15 12.11
C SER A 237 8.81 -0.48 13.54
N ALA A 238 9.66 -1.19 14.28
CA ALA A 238 9.59 -1.19 15.74
C ALA A 238 9.60 0.25 16.28
N TYR A 239 8.82 0.48 17.34
CA TYR A 239 8.62 1.77 18.01
C TYR A 239 7.98 2.88 17.16
N SER A 240 7.57 2.61 15.92
CA SER A 240 6.86 3.58 15.10
C SER A 240 5.51 3.96 15.71
N ILE A 241 5.27 5.25 15.93
CA ILE A 241 3.93 5.79 16.16
C ILE A 241 3.10 5.56 14.90
N ARG A 242 1.82 5.23 15.07
CA ARG A 242 0.85 5.03 14.00
C ARG A 242 -0.14 6.20 13.97
N PRO A 243 -0.63 6.60 12.79
CA PRO A 243 -1.63 7.66 12.65
C PRO A 243 -3.04 7.17 13.06
N THR A 244 -3.17 6.65 14.28
CA THR A 244 -4.44 6.28 14.90
C THR A 244 -4.88 7.38 15.86
N ALA A 245 -6.18 7.47 16.14
CA ALA A 245 -6.72 8.56 16.98
C ALA A 245 -6.14 8.61 18.41
N ASP A 246 -5.60 7.50 18.88
CA ASP A 246 -4.98 7.29 20.21
C ASP A 246 -3.45 7.27 20.17
N ALA A 247 -2.82 7.63 19.04
CA ALA A 247 -1.36 7.66 18.88
C ALA A 247 -0.68 6.33 19.29
N ARG A 248 -1.26 5.20 18.85
CA ARG A 248 -0.72 3.87 19.13
C ARG A 248 0.66 3.68 18.53
N VAL A 249 1.41 2.75 19.11
CA VAL A 249 2.78 2.42 18.72
C VAL A 249 2.86 0.97 18.24
N SER A 250 3.60 0.77 17.14
CA SER A 250 4.10 -0.53 16.69
C SER A 250 5.15 -1.05 17.66
N THR A 251 4.73 -1.84 18.65
CA THR A 251 5.52 -2.06 19.87
C THR A 251 6.12 -3.47 19.92
N PRO A 252 7.46 -3.61 19.99
CA PRO A 252 8.13 -4.88 20.26
C PRO A 252 7.69 -5.51 21.57
N LEU A 253 7.45 -6.82 21.53
CA LEU A 253 7.00 -7.62 22.67
C LEU A 253 7.92 -8.82 22.90
N SER A 254 7.96 -9.30 24.13
CA SER A 254 8.38 -10.66 24.42
C SER A 254 7.25 -11.63 24.05
N TRP A 255 7.58 -12.89 23.79
CA TRP A 255 6.53 -13.86 23.44
C TRP A 255 5.56 -14.16 24.58
N ASP A 256 5.97 -14.01 25.84
CA ASP A 256 5.12 -14.26 27.01
C ASP A 256 4.02 -13.18 27.16
N GLU A 257 4.22 -12.00 26.57
CA GLU A 257 3.21 -10.93 26.53
C GLU A 257 2.15 -11.16 25.45
N VAL A 258 2.50 -11.87 24.36
CA VAL A 258 1.63 -12.01 23.18
C VAL A 258 0.24 -12.57 23.51
N PRO A 259 0.05 -13.58 24.39
CA PRO A 259 -1.28 -14.13 24.68
C PRO A 259 -2.25 -13.13 25.32
N VAL A 260 -1.74 -12.11 26.02
CA VAL A 260 -2.53 -11.20 26.86
C VAL A 260 -2.40 -9.73 26.46
N CYS A 261 -1.53 -9.39 25.51
CA CYS A 261 -1.34 -8.01 25.09
C CYS A 261 -2.61 -7.45 24.43
N GLU A 262 -2.88 -6.17 24.64
CA GLU A 262 -3.91 -5.40 23.94
C GLU A 262 -3.23 -4.27 23.18
N ALA A 263 -3.52 -4.10 21.88
CA ALA A 263 -2.80 -3.15 21.04
C ALA A 263 -2.94 -1.69 21.53
N GLU A 264 -4.11 -1.37 22.09
CA GLU A 264 -4.49 -0.09 22.68
C GLU A 264 -3.65 0.29 23.90
N ALA A 265 -3.01 -0.68 24.57
CA ALA A 265 -2.18 -0.41 25.73
C ALA A 265 -0.84 0.27 25.37
N PHE A 266 -0.45 0.25 24.09
CA PHE A 266 0.83 0.76 23.64
C PHE A 266 0.66 2.05 22.85
N THR A 267 0.89 3.18 23.51
CA THR A 267 0.76 4.52 22.95
C THR A 267 2.05 5.33 23.13
N VAL A 268 2.09 6.51 22.53
CA VAL A 268 3.15 7.50 22.76
C VAL A 268 3.42 7.76 24.25
N ASP A 269 2.38 7.71 25.09
CA ASP A 269 2.51 7.98 26.52
C ASP A 269 3.03 6.78 27.33
N THR A 270 2.67 5.55 26.95
CA THR A 270 2.93 4.36 27.78
C THR A 270 4.23 3.64 27.42
N VAL A 271 4.65 3.70 26.16
CA VAL A 271 5.80 2.93 25.66
C VAL A 271 7.14 3.38 26.25
N PRO A 272 7.45 4.68 26.43
CA PRO A 272 8.72 5.10 27.01
C PRO A 272 8.94 4.56 28.44
N GLU A 273 7.92 4.65 29.30
CA GLU A 273 7.98 4.08 30.65
C GLU A 273 8.09 2.55 30.62
N ARG A 274 7.37 1.89 29.72
CA ARG A 274 7.51 0.45 29.54
C ARG A 274 8.94 0.08 29.18
N LEU A 275 9.54 0.74 28.18
CA LEU A 275 10.89 0.47 27.72
C LEU A 275 11.92 0.63 28.86
N SER A 276 11.81 1.70 29.65
CA SER A 276 12.74 1.91 30.77
C SER A 276 12.60 0.86 31.88
N ARG A 277 11.39 0.30 32.07
CA ARG A 277 11.12 -0.72 33.08
C ARG A 277 11.53 -2.13 32.67
N VAL A 278 11.27 -2.53 31.44
CA VAL A 278 11.42 -3.95 31.01
C VAL A 278 12.54 -4.17 29.99
N GLY A 279 13.19 -3.11 29.52
CA GLY A 279 14.17 -3.18 28.44
C GLY A 279 13.52 -3.39 27.07
N ASP A 280 14.34 -3.53 26.04
CA ASP A 280 13.87 -3.78 24.67
C ASP A 280 13.74 -5.29 24.40
N PRO A 281 12.53 -5.82 24.17
CA PRO A 281 12.35 -7.24 23.89
C PRO A 281 13.06 -7.72 22.62
N TRP A 282 13.50 -6.81 21.74
CA TRP A 282 14.21 -7.14 20.49
C TRP A 282 15.73 -6.91 20.56
N GLU A 283 16.29 -6.63 21.74
CA GLU A 283 17.73 -6.34 21.92
C GLU A 283 18.64 -7.39 21.26
N ALA A 284 18.32 -8.67 21.41
CA ALA A 284 19.12 -9.79 20.88
C ALA A 284 18.79 -10.20 19.43
N MET A 285 17.93 -9.45 18.72
CA MET A 285 17.49 -9.80 17.36
C MET A 285 18.65 -9.95 16.37
N ASP A 286 19.62 -9.02 16.39
CA ASP A 286 20.75 -9.04 15.46
C ASP A 286 21.75 -10.17 15.75
N GLY A 287 21.70 -10.78 16.94
CA GLY A 287 22.48 -11.98 17.28
C GLY A 287 21.84 -13.30 16.86
N SER A 288 20.60 -13.27 16.36
CA SER A 288 19.80 -14.47 16.05
C SER A 288 19.55 -14.60 14.54
N VAL A 289 20.61 -14.60 13.76
CA VAL A 289 20.56 -14.69 12.29
C VAL A 289 20.22 -16.12 11.86
N GLY A 290 19.12 -16.30 11.12
CA GLY A 290 18.69 -17.60 10.60
C GLY A 290 18.88 -17.78 9.10
N SER A 291 18.89 -19.04 8.65
CA SER A 291 18.91 -19.39 7.22
C SER A 291 17.51 -19.57 6.66
N LEU A 292 17.26 -19.10 5.43
CA LEU A 292 16.00 -19.34 4.71
C LEU A 292 15.97 -20.69 3.98
N GLU A 293 17.07 -21.45 3.93
CA GLU A 293 17.15 -22.74 3.22
C GLU A 293 16.00 -23.69 3.59
N PRO A 294 15.65 -23.93 4.87
CA PRO A 294 14.55 -24.83 5.22
C PRO A 294 13.19 -24.40 4.66
N LEU A 295 12.91 -23.08 4.64
CA LEU A 295 11.67 -22.55 4.06
C LEU A 295 11.68 -22.60 2.52
N LEU A 296 12.85 -22.40 1.90
CA LEU A 296 13.01 -22.52 0.45
C LEU A 296 12.89 -23.98 -0.03
N GLU A 297 13.33 -24.94 0.77
CA GLU A 297 13.06 -26.36 0.55
C GLU A 297 11.56 -26.67 0.66
N LEU A 298 10.88 -26.13 1.67
CA LEU A 298 9.42 -26.26 1.77
C LEU A 298 8.72 -25.67 0.54
N ALA A 299 9.15 -24.50 0.08
CA ALA A 299 8.62 -23.89 -1.13
C ALA A 299 8.82 -24.80 -2.36
N ALA A 300 9.99 -25.44 -2.50
CA ALA A 300 10.25 -26.39 -3.57
C ALA A 300 9.36 -27.64 -3.49
N ARG A 301 9.09 -28.15 -2.27
CA ARG A 301 8.15 -29.27 -2.07
C ARG A 301 6.71 -28.88 -2.41
N ASP A 302 6.27 -27.69 -2.02
CA ASP A 302 4.96 -27.16 -2.37
C ASP A 302 4.80 -27.06 -3.90
N GLU A 303 5.82 -26.54 -4.60
CA GLU A 303 5.84 -26.47 -6.07
C GLU A 303 5.81 -27.85 -6.73
N ALA A 304 6.62 -28.80 -6.24
CA ALA A 304 6.62 -30.18 -6.72
C ALA A 304 5.27 -30.89 -6.49
N ALA A 305 4.52 -30.49 -5.45
CA ALA A 305 3.16 -30.95 -5.18
C ALA A 305 2.09 -30.19 -6.00
N GLY A 306 2.48 -29.29 -6.90
CA GLY A 306 1.59 -28.56 -7.80
C GLY A 306 1.05 -27.24 -7.25
N LEU A 307 1.54 -26.76 -6.11
CA LEU A 307 1.20 -25.44 -5.59
C LEU A 307 2.09 -24.37 -6.23
N ALA A 308 1.62 -23.80 -7.35
CA ALA A 308 2.30 -22.70 -8.05
C ALA A 308 2.61 -21.50 -7.13
N ASP A 309 3.51 -20.60 -7.55
CA ASP A 309 3.82 -19.37 -6.80
C ASP A 309 2.54 -18.58 -6.47
N ALA A 310 2.56 -17.81 -5.38
CA ALA A 310 1.48 -16.91 -5.07
C ALA A 310 1.46 -15.71 -6.03
N PRO A 311 0.29 -15.13 -6.35
CA PRO A 311 0.24 -13.93 -7.19
C PRO A 311 1.05 -12.77 -6.59
N TRP A 312 1.80 -12.09 -7.45
CA TRP A 312 2.50 -10.84 -7.14
C TRP A 312 1.54 -9.64 -7.26
N PRO A 313 1.83 -8.52 -6.60
CA PRO A 313 1.05 -7.31 -6.78
C PRO A 313 1.09 -6.83 -8.24
N PRO A 314 0.01 -6.20 -8.77
CA PRO A 314 -0.13 -5.93 -10.21
C PRO A 314 0.98 -5.11 -10.86
N HIS A 315 1.72 -4.31 -10.09
CA HIS A 315 2.77 -3.40 -10.56
C HIS A 315 4.15 -4.05 -10.69
N PHE A 316 4.34 -5.30 -10.25
CA PHE A 316 5.59 -6.05 -10.45
C PHE A 316 5.62 -6.74 -11.82
N GLY A 317 6.80 -7.03 -12.37
CA GLY A 317 6.91 -7.90 -13.54
C GLY A 317 6.32 -9.29 -13.26
N LYS A 318 5.73 -9.94 -14.27
CA LYS A 318 5.20 -11.31 -14.13
C LYS A 318 6.35 -12.29 -13.93
N GLN A 319 6.31 -13.08 -12.86
CA GLN A 319 7.33 -14.09 -12.59
C GLN A 319 7.04 -15.41 -13.32
N GLU A 320 8.07 -16.22 -13.54
CA GLU A 320 7.93 -17.57 -14.06
C GLU A 320 7.11 -18.43 -13.08
N GLY A 321 6.18 -19.24 -13.58
CA GLY A 321 5.27 -20.04 -12.73
C GLY A 321 4.16 -19.26 -12.03
N GLU A 322 4.08 -17.93 -12.17
CA GLU A 322 3.06 -17.12 -11.50
C GLU A 322 1.64 -17.36 -12.07
N PRO A 323 0.64 -17.71 -11.23
CA PRO A 323 -0.75 -17.84 -11.66
C PRO A 323 -1.34 -16.49 -12.11
N PRO A 324 -2.44 -16.49 -12.88
CA PRO A 324 -3.05 -15.25 -13.33
C PRO A 324 -3.44 -14.32 -12.18
N ARG A 325 -3.02 -13.06 -12.27
CA ARG A 325 -3.36 -11.96 -11.35
C ARG A 325 -4.78 -11.42 -11.54
N VAL A 326 -5.70 -12.20 -12.09
CA VAL A 326 -7.11 -11.82 -12.23
C VAL A 326 -7.90 -12.54 -11.15
N GLN A 327 -8.80 -11.81 -10.47
CA GLN A 327 -9.70 -12.37 -9.46
C GLN A 327 -10.41 -13.63 -10.01
N PRO A 328 -10.57 -14.70 -9.21
CA PRO A 328 -11.26 -15.92 -9.60
C PRO A 328 -12.63 -15.62 -10.19
N SER A 329 -13.41 -14.76 -9.54
CA SER A 329 -14.73 -14.29 -10.01
C SER A 329 -14.70 -13.57 -11.37
N ARG A 330 -13.53 -13.11 -11.83
CA ARG A 330 -13.31 -12.41 -13.11
C ARG A 330 -12.50 -13.22 -14.12
N ARG A 331 -12.08 -14.44 -13.77
CA ARG A 331 -11.27 -15.30 -14.64
C ARG A 331 -12.17 -15.88 -15.74
N ARG A 332 -11.81 -15.67 -17.00
CA ARG A 332 -12.49 -16.33 -18.12
C ARG A 332 -12.06 -17.80 -18.16
N THR A 333 -13.00 -18.74 -18.00
CA THR A 333 -12.76 -20.19 -18.10
C THR A 333 -12.48 -20.60 -19.55
N ALA A 334 -11.70 -21.65 -19.78
CA ALA A 334 -11.39 -22.17 -21.12
C ALA A 334 -12.65 -22.53 -21.94
N THR A 335 -13.73 -22.92 -21.26
CA THR A 335 -15.07 -23.13 -21.84
C THR A 335 -15.68 -21.86 -22.47
N SER A 336 -15.25 -20.68 -22.03
CA SER A 336 -15.65 -19.37 -22.61
C SER A 336 -14.78 -18.93 -23.79
N ALA A 337 -13.66 -19.61 -24.05
CA ALA A 337 -12.81 -19.39 -25.22
C ALA A 337 -13.31 -20.18 -26.45
N VAL A 338 -13.87 -21.38 -26.23
CA VAL A 338 -14.42 -22.25 -27.30
C VAL A 338 -15.77 -21.75 -27.84
N ARG A 339 -16.56 -21.01 -27.05
CA ARG A 339 -17.86 -20.43 -27.48
C ARG A 339 -17.77 -19.26 -28.47
N ARG A 340 -16.61 -18.99 -29.08
CA ARG A 340 -16.42 -17.93 -30.09
C ARG A 340 -16.47 -18.42 -31.54
N GLN A 341 -17.08 -19.57 -31.80
CA GLN A 341 -17.66 -19.85 -33.11
C GLN A 341 -19.19 -19.72 -33.00
N GLY A 342 -19.70 -18.52 -33.23
CA GLY A 342 -21.01 -18.33 -33.84
C GLY A 342 -22.26 -18.18 -32.97
N GLU A 343 -22.30 -18.53 -31.69
CA GLU A 343 -23.56 -18.42 -30.91
C GLU A 343 -23.42 -17.76 -29.53
N VAL A 344 -24.16 -16.67 -29.36
CA VAL A 344 -24.29 -15.93 -28.09
C VAL A 344 -25.34 -16.63 -27.23
N PRO A 345 -25.04 -17.03 -25.99
CA PRO A 345 -26.04 -17.60 -25.09
C PRO A 345 -27.12 -16.56 -24.75
N PRO A 346 -28.39 -16.96 -24.58
CA PRO A 346 -29.45 -16.03 -24.22
C PRO A 346 -29.17 -15.41 -22.83
N PRO A 347 -29.56 -14.15 -22.62
CA PRO A 347 -29.37 -13.49 -21.35
C PRO A 347 -30.23 -14.14 -20.26
N ALA A 348 -29.75 -14.07 -19.01
CA ALA A 348 -30.55 -14.45 -17.84
C ALA A 348 -31.87 -13.65 -17.79
N PRO A 349 -32.95 -14.21 -17.21
CA PRO A 349 -34.26 -13.57 -17.17
C PRO A 349 -34.17 -12.12 -16.68
N GLY A 350 -34.68 -11.17 -17.48
CA GLY A 350 -34.70 -9.74 -17.15
C GLY A 350 -33.49 -8.90 -17.60
N LYS A 351 -32.61 -9.39 -18.48
CA LYS A 351 -31.47 -8.62 -19.00
C LYS A 351 -31.41 -8.64 -20.53
N ALA A 352 -31.01 -7.52 -21.15
CA ALA A 352 -30.76 -7.44 -22.60
C ALA A 352 -29.28 -7.15 -22.89
N ALA A 353 -28.67 -7.88 -23.84
CA ALA A 353 -27.30 -7.68 -24.30
C ALA A 353 -27.29 -6.99 -25.67
N GLY A 354 -26.36 -6.04 -25.87
CA GLY A 354 -26.10 -5.43 -27.17
C GLY A 354 -25.06 -6.21 -27.99
N PRO A 355 -24.94 -5.93 -29.30
CA PRO A 355 -24.20 -6.76 -30.27
C PRO A 355 -22.68 -6.86 -30.07
N THR A 356 -22.10 -6.13 -29.10
CA THR A 356 -20.64 -6.06 -28.89
C THR A 356 -20.16 -6.64 -27.55
N GLY A 357 -21.04 -7.17 -26.71
CA GLY A 357 -20.66 -7.80 -25.44
C GLY A 357 -20.07 -6.87 -24.37
N ARG A 358 -20.10 -5.54 -24.56
CA ARG A 358 -19.77 -4.57 -23.50
C ARG A 358 -20.93 -4.44 -22.50
N ARG A 359 -20.60 -4.39 -21.20
CA ARG A 359 -21.55 -4.17 -20.10
C ARG A 359 -22.26 -2.82 -20.28
N ARG A 360 -23.57 -2.82 -20.59
CA ARG A 360 -24.39 -1.60 -20.49
C ARG A 360 -24.48 -1.18 -19.02
N THR A 361 -24.24 0.10 -18.75
CA THR A 361 -24.55 0.69 -17.45
C THR A 361 -26.06 0.54 -17.22
N THR A 362 -26.45 0.08 -16.03
CA THR A 362 -27.87 -0.06 -15.66
C THR A 362 -28.54 1.30 -15.42
N PHE A 363 -27.75 2.38 -15.37
CA PHE A 363 -28.23 3.76 -15.22
C PHE A 363 -28.40 4.42 -16.59
N PRO A 364 -29.44 5.26 -16.78
CA PRO A 364 -29.60 6.08 -17.98
C PRO A 364 -28.54 7.18 -17.96
N LEU A 365 -27.40 6.93 -18.61
CA LEU A 365 -26.23 7.80 -18.60
C LEU A 365 -26.01 8.38 -19.99
N VAL A 366 -25.80 9.69 -20.06
CA VAL A 366 -25.36 10.37 -21.28
C VAL A 366 -23.99 11.01 -21.06
N GLU A 367 -23.15 10.96 -22.08
CA GLU A 367 -21.88 11.68 -22.10
C GLU A 367 -22.11 13.05 -22.74
N VAL A 368 -21.64 14.11 -22.07
CA VAL A 368 -21.94 15.49 -22.48
C VAL A 368 -20.71 16.17 -23.09
N ALA A 369 -19.52 15.97 -22.51
CA ALA A 369 -18.32 16.64 -22.98
C ALA A 369 -17.05 15.83 -22.72
N ARG A 370 -16.08 15.98 -23.63
CA ARG A 370 -14.66 15.66 -23.46
C ARG A 370 -13.89 16.94 -23.77
N ALA A 371 -13.14 17.46 -22.82
CA ALA A 371 -12.42 18.73 -23.01
C ALA A 371 -11.01 18.66 -22.43
N ALA A 372 -10.09 19.46 -22.97
CA ALA A 372 -8.71 19.53 -22.49
C ALA A 372 -8.66 20.06 -21.04
N THR A 373 -9.61 20.91 -20.65
CA THR A 373 -9.71 21.49 -19.31
C THR A 373 -11.06 21.23 -18.65
N GLN A 374 -11.09 21.19 -17.31
CA GLN A 374 -12.35 21.04 -16.57
C GLN A 374 -13.29 22.23 -16.80
N ALA A 375 -12.75 23.46 -16.89
CA ALA A 375 -13.56 24.66 -17.10
C ALA A 375 -14.34 24.59 -18.43
N GLU A 376 -13.67 24.17 -19.50
CA GLU A 376 -14.29 23.98 -20.82
C GLU A 376 -15.34 22.86 -20.82
N ALA A 377 -15.06 21.73 -20.16
CA ALA A 377 -16.04 20.66 -20.00
C ALA A 377 -17.29 21.16 -19.27
N MET A 378 -17.12 21.92 -18.18
CA MET A 378 -18.25 22.47 -17.40
C MET A 378 -19.07 23.48 -18.20
N GLN A 379 -18.46 24.28 -19.09
CA GLN A 379 -19.21 25.15 -20.01
C GLN A 379 -20.04 24.32 -21.00
N GLY A 380 -19.52 23.18 -21.47
CA GLY A 380 -20.29 22.22 -22.26
C GLY A 380 -21.51 21.68 -21.49
N LEU A 381 -21.34 21.36 -20.21
CA LEU A 381 -22.46 20.94 -19.37
C LEU A 381 -23.54 22.01 -19.24
N GLU A 382 -23.18 23.28 -19.06
CA GLU A 382 -24.17 24.36 -18.96
C GLU A 382 -24.93 24.59 -20.28
N ARG A 383 -24.26 24.46 -21.44
CA ARG A 383 -24.96 24.48 -22.74
C ARG A 383 -25.94 23.33 -22.88
N TRP A 384 -25.53 22.12 -22.51
CA TRP A 384 -26.40 20.95 -22.53
C TRP A 384 -27.61 21.12 -21.61
N LYS A 385 -27.43 21.66 -20.39
CA LYS A 385 -28.54 21.98 -19.47
C LYS A 385 -29.49 23.02 -20.05
N GLY A 386 -28.97 24.02 -20.77
CA GLY A 386 -29.77 25.03 -21.46
C GLY A 386 -30.63 24.44 -22.59
N ARG A 387 -30.13 23.40 -23.29
CA ARG A 387 -30.88 22.68 -24.33
C ARG A 387 -31.89 21.70 -23.75
N HIS A 388 -31.62 21.17 -22.55
CA HIS A 388 -32.46 20.18 -21.86
C HIS A 388 -32.96 20.69 -20.50
N PRO A 389 -33.73 21.80 -20.46
CA PRO A 389 -34.13 22.44 -19.20
C PRO A 389 -34.99 21.52 -18.31
N SER A 390 -35.83 20.69 -18.93
CA SER A 390 -36.67 19.71 -18.23
C SER A 390 -35.83 18.67 -17.49
N ALA A 391 -34.81 18.11 -18.15
CA ALA A 391 -33.90 17.15 -17.52
C ALA A 391 -33.00 17.83 -16.47
N ALA A 392 -32.50 19.03 -16.76
CA ALA A 392 -31.63 19.78 -15.87
C ALA A 392 -32.28 20.11 -14.52
N ALA A 393 -33.60 20.37 -14.51
CA ALA A 393 -34.36 20.65 -13.29
C ALA A 393 -34.37 19.48 -12.28
N HIS A 394 -34.11 18.26 -12.76
CA HIS A 394 -34.10 17.05 -11.93
C HIS A 394 -32.69 16.57 -11.54
N LEU A 395 -31.63 17.27 -11.97
CA LEU A 395 -30.26 16.89 -11.66
C LEU A 395 -29.82 17.42 -10.29
N ALA A 396 -29.29 16.52 -9.45
CA ALA A 396 -28.55 16.90 -8.25
C ALA A 396 -27.03 16.93 -8.53
N PRO A 397 -26.20 17.60 -7.71
CA PRO A 397 -24.75 17.61 -7.89
C PRO A 397 -24.12 16.21 -8.07
N PRO A 398 -24.54 15.15 -7.36
CA PRO A 398 -24.02 13.79 -7.57
C PRO A 398 -24.38 13.13 -8.92
N ASP A 399 -25.33 13.69 -9.67
CA ASP A 399 -25.74 13.18 -10.99
C ASP A 399 -24.82 13.69 -12.10
N VAL A 400 -24.01 14.71 -11.83
CA VAL A 400 -22.97 15.22 -12.72
C VAL A 400 -21.65 14.55 -12.38
N LEU A 401 -21.21 13.65 -13.24
CA LEU A 401 -19.96 12.91 -13.10
C LEU A 401 -18.85 13.65 -13.84
N VAL A 402 -17.95 14.27 -13.09
CA VAL A 402 -16.75 14.94 -13.62
C VAL A 402 -15.55 14.00 -13.45
N ASP A 403 -15.15 13.34 -14.54
CA ASP A 403 -14.02 12.41 -14.54
C ASP A 403 -12.73 13.10 -15.02
N SER A 404 -11.67 13.05 -14.23
CA SER A 404 -10.31 13.36 -14.70
C SER A 404 -9.70 12.14 -15.38
N MET A 405 -9.37 12.27 -16.65
CA MET A 405 -8.89 11.20 -17.52
C MET A 405 -7.43 11.44 -17.89
N ARG A 406 -6.63 10.37 -17.96
CA ARG A 406 -5.23 10.45 -18.38
C ARG A 406 -5.16 10.57 -19.91
N GLY A 407 -4.57 11.66 -20.39
CA GLY A 407 -4.13 11.82 -21.78
C GLY A 407 -2.66 11.46 -21.94
N ARG A 408 -2.09 11.81 -23.10
CA ARG A 408 -0.70 11.49 -23.46
C ARG A 408 0.35 12.18 -22.57
N SER A 409 0.20 13.48 -22.35
CA SER A 409 1.14 14.31 -21.58
C SER A 409 0.45 15.17 -20.52
N SER A 410 -0.88 15.25 -20.55
CA SER A 410 -1.72 16.00 -19.61
C SER A 410 -3.00 15.21 -19.29
N THR A 411 -3.70 15.62 -18.23
CA THR A 411 -5.05 15.14 -17.96
C THR A 411 -6.07 15.91 -18.79
N TRP A 412 -7.14 15.25 -19.20
CA TRP A 412 -8.31 15.86 -19.84
C TRP A 412 -9.57 15.51 -19.02
N THR A 413 -10.66 16.23 -19.22
CA THR A 413 -11.88 16.08 -18.40
C THR A 413 -13.02 15.52 -19.24
N ARG A 414 -13.73 14.53 -18.71
CA ARG A 414 -14.98 14.00 -19.28
C ARG A 414 -16.14 14.29 -18.35
N ILE A 415 -17.24 14.80 -18.89
CA ILE A 415 -18.50 14.95 -18.15
C ILE A 415 -19.55 13.97 -18.65
N ARG A 416 -20.16 13.25 -17.70
CA ARG A 416 -21.30 12.38 -17.93
C ARG A 416 -22.43 12.76 -16.97
N VAL A 417 -23.67 12.65 -17.42
CA VAL A 417 -24.86 12.97 -16.63
C VAL A 417 -25.67 11.71 -16.41
N ASN A 418 -25.95 11.41 -15.15
CA ASN A 418 -26.80 10.30 -14.74
C ASN A 418 -28.26 10.75 -14.62
N LEU A 419 -29.10 10.30 -15.52
CA LEU A 419 -30.51 10.68 -15.63
C LEU A 419 -31.44 9.87 -14.71
N ARG A 420 -30.91 9.20 -13.68
CA ARG A 420 -31.69 8.34 -12.76
C ARG A 420 -32.86 9.08 -12.10
N ASN A 421 -32.71 10.38 -11.85
CA ASN A 421 -33.71 11.23 -11.21
C ASN A 421 -34.61 11.96 -12.22
N VAL A 422 -34.30 11.85 -13.52
CA VAL A 422 -35.10 12.44 -14.61
C VAL A 422 -36.23 11.46 -14.98
N PRO A 423 -37.49 11.92 -15.04
CA PRO A 423 -38.61 11.12 -15.53
C PRO A 423 -38.32 10.54 -16.92
N GLU A 424 -38.73 9.29 -17.19
CA GLU A 424 -38.34 8.59 -18.42
C GLU A 424 -38.74 9.32 -19.71
N ALA A 425 -39.89 10.00 -19.70
CA ALA A 425 -40.36 10.81 -20.83
C ALA A 425 -39.48 12.04 -21.12
N ASP A 426 -38.73 12.52 -20.12
CA ASP A 426 -37.91 13.72 -20.19
C ASP A 426 -36.41 13.40 -20.30
N ARG A 427 -36.05 12.12 -20.44
CA ARG A 427 -34.64 11.70 -20.57
C ARG A 427 -34.15 11.99 -21.99
N PRO A 428 -33.19 12.91 -22.17
CA PRO A 428 -32.58 13.09 -23.48
C PRO A 428 -31.79 11.84 -23.89
N ALA A 429 -31.80 11.54 -25.19
CA ALA A 429 -30.94 10.52 -25.76
C ALA A 429 -29.47 10.96 -25.74
N GLN A 430 -28.55 10.03 -26.03
CA GLN A 430 -27.17 10.40 -26.29
C GLN A 430 -27.10 11.26 -27.56
N GLU A 431 -26.54 12.46 -27.43
CA GLU A 431 -26.32 13.40 -28.53
C GLU A 431 -24.83 13.55 -28.85
N ALA A 432 -24.49 14.38 -29.85
CA ALA A 432 -23.12 14.81 -30.07
C ALA A 432 -22.59 15.54 -28.82
N LEU A 433 -21.29 15.38 -28.55
CA LEU A 433 -20.66 16.00 -27.41
C LEU A 433 -20.56 17.52 -27.63
N GLU A 434 -20.81 18.28 -26.56
CA GLU A 434 -20.70 19.74 -26.54
C GLU A 434 -19.26 20.23 -26.76
N VAL A 435 -18.31 19.36 -26.45
CA VAL A 435 -16.88 19.46 -26.74
C VAL A 435 -16.40 18.03 -26.96
N ASP A 436 -15.72 17.74 -28.07
CA ASP A 436 -15.17 16.41 -28.37
C ASP A 436 -13.66 16.48 -28.58
N TYR A 437 -12.95 16.77 -27.49
CA TYR A 437 -11.49 16.74 -27.47
C TYR A 437 -10.97 15.30 -27.53
N ASP A 438 -10.17 14.99 -28.56
CA ASP A 438 -9.42 13.74 -28.65
C ASP A 438 -7.95 13.95 -28.19
N PRO A 439 -7.56 13.41 -27.01
CA PRO A 439 -6.18 13.51 -26.52
C PRO A 439 -5.16 12.68 -27.34
N TRP A 440 -5.62 11.94 -28.35
CA TRP A 440 -4.82 11.09 -29.23
C TRP A 440 -4.85 11.52 -30.70
N GLU A 441 -5.45 12.67 -31.00
CA GLU A 441 -5.49 13.22 -32.36
C GLU A 441 -4.07 13.29 -32.96
N GLY A 442 -3.89 12.70 -34.15
CA GLY A 442 -2.58 12.59 -34.82
C GLY A 442 -1.74 11.36 -34.44
N TYR A 443 -2.21 10.48 -33.55
CA TYR A 443 -1.55 9.20 -33.21
C TYR A 443 -2.43 8.01 -33.58
N GLY A 444 -2.35 7.58 -34.84
CA GLY A 444 -2.86 6.30 -35.33
C GLY A 444 -1.78 5.56 -36.14
N PRO A 445 -1.89 4.23 -36.35
CA PRO A 445 -0.98 3.54 -37.25
C PRO A 445 -1.08 4.14 -38.65
N ALA A 446 0.07 4.50 -39.24
CA ALA A 446 0.15 4.86 -40.65
C ALA A 446 -0.50 3.75 -41.48
N ARG A 447 -1.48 4.09 -42.33
CA ARG A 447 -2.01 3.15 -43.32
C ARG A 447 -0.86 2.75 -44.25
N LEU A 448 -0.44 1.50 -44.16
CA LEU A 448 0.39 0.86 -45.17
C LEU A 448 -0.36 0.86 -46.51
N GLY A 449 0.29 1.40 -47.55
CA GLY A 449 0.10 0.97 -48.94
C GLY A 449 -0.75 1.88 -49.84
N SER A 450 -0.07 2.72 -50.61
CA SER A 450 -0.13 2.65 -52.08
C SER A 450 1.12 3.32 -52.64
N ASP A 451 2.09 2.48 -52.96
CA ASP A 451 3.32 2.81 -53.68
C ASP A 451 2.97 3.12 -55.16
N PRO A 452 3.23 4.33 -55.68
CA PRO A 452 2.99 4.65 -57.07
C PRO A 452 4.26 4.31 -57.88
N SER A 453 4.59 3.03 -58.00
CA SER A 453 5.64 2.57 -58.90
C SER A 453 5.47 1.09 -59.29
N ALA A 454 4.46 0.80 -60.10
CA ALA A 454 4.37 -0.43 -60.89
C ALA A 454 3.48 -0.22 -62.13
N GLU A 455 4.15 0.20 -63.20
CA GLU A 455 3.99 -0.15 -64.63
C GLU A 455 2.70 0.11 -65.44
N SER A 456 2.98 0.65 -66.64
CA SER A 456 2.24 0.78 -67.91
C SER A 456 1.06 1.74 -68.00
#